data_AF-A0A7C5HFK2-F1
#
_entry.id   AF-A0A7C5HFK2-F1
#
_cell.length_a   1.000
_cell.length_b   1.000
_cell.length_c   1.000
_cell.angle_alpha   90.00
_cell.angle_beta   90.00
_cell.angle_gamma   90.00
#
_symmetry.space_group_name_H-M   'P 1'
#
loop_
_entity.id
_entity.type
_entity.pdbx_description
1 polymer ?
#
loop_
_entity_poly.entity_id
_entity_poly.type
_entity_poly.pdbx_seq_one_letter_code
_entity_poly.pdbx_strand_id
1 'polypeptide(L)'
;MVQQLWVLFRIEGLPGTSVVVLPLAYSLGMIVNVVLLWWFFNRDFRAFSLKMERAFVEMLVGSFVMGAIAYGMLGVLEPYIDPETFIGIFLQGAGAGAVGMIAGVGVLFLIGNKEIRELVTALGMRTGVVKPVAPEQREL
;
A
#
# COMPACT_ATOMS: atom_id res chain seq x y z
N MET A 1 -9.20 19.67 -21.25
CA MET A 1 -9.04 19.08 -19.90
C MET A 1 -8.38 17.70 -19.94
N VAL A 2 -8.85 16.76 -20.78
CA VAL A 2 -8.28 15.39 -20.88
C VAL A 2 -6.81 15.37 -21.35
N GLN A 3 -6.41 16.28 -22.23
CA GLN A 3 -5.02 16.35 -22.74
C GLN A 3 -3.98 16.64 -21.65
N GLN A 4 -4.35 17.34 -20.57
CA GLN A 4 -3.44 17.65 -19.46
C GLN A 4 -3.08 16.41 -18.63
N LEU A 5 -3.97 15.41 -18.60
CA LEU A 5 -3.70 14.13 -17.92
C LEU A 5 -2.64 13.32 -18.67
N TRP A 6 -2.56 13.44 -19.99
CA TRP A 6 -1.61 12.67 -20.80
C TRP A 6 -0.17 13.15 -20.59
N VAL A 7 0.02 14.47 -20.40
CA VAL A 7 1.31 15.07 -20.02
C VAL A 7 1.76 14.55 -18.65
N LEU A 8 0.86 14.55 -17.65
CA LEU A 8 1.17 14.13 -16.28
C LEU A 8 1.57 12.65 -16.21
N PHE A 9 0.88 11.80 -16.98
CA PHE A 9 1.19 10.36 -17.05
C PHE A 9 2.24 10.01 -18.11
N ARG A 10 2.73 11.00 -18.88
CA ARG A 10 3.72 10.82 -19.95
C ARG A 10 3.31 9.78 -21.01
N ILE A 11 2.01 9.73 -21.33
CA ILE A 11 1.37 8.78 -22.26
C ILE A 11 0.87 9.44 -23.55
N GLU A 12 1.46 10.58 -23.90
CA GLU A 12 1.12 11.30 -25.13
C GLU A 12 1.49 10.47 -26.37
N GLY A 13 0.55 10.36 -27.33
CA GLY A 13 0.80 9.71 -28.61
C GLY A 13 0.64 8.18 -28.63
N LEU A 14 0.35 7.53 -27.50
CA LEU A 14 0.11 6.08 -27.47
C LEU A 14 -1.34 5.73 -27.93
N PRO A 15 -1.52 4.80 -28.88
CA PRO A 15 -2.85 4.31 -29.22
C PRO A 15 -3.47 3.58 -28.02
N GLY A 16 -4.70 3.96 -27.65
CA GLY A 16 -5.41 3.37 -26.49
C GLY A 16 -5.32 4.16 -25.18
N THR A 17 -4.67 5.33 -25.16
CA THR A 17 -4.57 6.20 -23.97
C THR A 17 -5.93 6.58 -23.37
N SER A 18 -7.01 6.60 -24.16
CA SER A 18 -8.38 6.81 -23.68
C SER A 18 -8.84 5.76 -22.65
N VAL A 19 -8.29 4.55 -22.68
CA VAL A 19 -8.67 3.44 -21.78
C VAL A 19 -8.18 3.68 -20.35
N VAL A 20 -7.09 4.45 -20.18
CA VAL A 20 -6.50 4.78 -18.85
C VAL A 20 -7.45 5.65 -18.01
N VAL A 21 -8.37 6.38 -18.64
CA VAL A 21 -9.32 7.25 -17.94
C VAL A 21 -10.29 6.44 -17.08
N LEU A 22 -10.66 5.23 -17.50
CA LEU A 22 -11.60 4.36 -16.75
C LEU A 22 -11.07 3.94 -15.36
N PRO A 23 -9.88 3.32 -15.24
CA PRO A 23 -9.34 2.95 -13.92
C PRO A 23 -9.05 4.18 -13.06
N LEU A 24 -8.63 5.31 -13.64
CA LEU A 24 -8.45 6.56 -12.89
C LEU A 24 -9.76 7.08 -12.30
N ALA A 25 -10.83 7.12 -13.11
CA ALA A 25 -12.15 7.52 -12.65
C ALA A 25 -12.67 6.57 -11.55
N TYR A 26 -12.44 5.26 -11.71
CA TYR A 26 -12.80 4.27 -10.70
C TYR A 26 -12.03 4.48 -9.39
N SER A 27 -10.70 4.64 -9.44
CA SER A 27 -9.88 4.88 -8.24
C SER A 27 -10.29 6.17 -7.52
N LEU A 28 -10.57 7.25 -8.26
CA LEU A 28 -11.08 8.49 -7.67
C LEU A 28 -12.45 8.30 -7.01
N GLY A 29 -13.36 7.59 -7.69
CA GLY A 29 -14.66 7.23 -7.13
C GLY A 29 -14.53 6.41 -5.85
N MET A 30 -13.62 5.44 -5.82
CA MET A 30 -13.33 4.62 -4.63
C MET A 30 -12.74 5.45 -3.48
N ILE A 31 -11.83 6.38 -3.76
CA ILE A 31 -11.29 7.29 -2.73
C ILE A 31 -12.42 8.13 -2.12
N VAL A 32 -13.28 8.73 -2.94
CA VAL A 32 -14.44 9.50 -2.46
C VAL A 32 -15.37 8.60 -1.64
N ASN A 33 -15.63 7.37 -2.11
CA ASN A 33 -16.49 6.42 -1.40
C ASN A 33 -15.96 6.08 0.00
N VAL A 34 -14.66 5.76 0.11
CA VAL A 34 -14.01 5.47 1.40
C VAL A 34 -14.02 6.68 2.33
N VAL A 35 -13.77 7.89 1.81
CA VAL A 35 -13.80 9.12 2.62
C VAL A 35 -15.20 9.40 3.17
N LEU A 36 -16.25 9.20 2.36
CA LEU A 36 -17.63 9.36 2.81
C LEU A 36 -18.01 8.32 3.87
N LEU A 37 -17.67 7.05 3.64
CA LEU A 37 -17.90 5.97 4.61
C LEU A 37 -17.19 6.27 5.94
N TRP A 38 -15.93 6.70 5.88
CA TRP A 38 -15.17 7.08 7.06
C TRP A 38 -15.80 8.25 7.81
N TRP A 39 -16.29 9.26 7.09
CA TRP A 39 -16.94 10.43 7.68
C TRP A 39 -18.24 10.06 8.41
N PHE A 40 -19.12 9.27 7.79
CA PHE A 40 -20.33 8.77 8.44
C PHE A 40 -20.01 7.86 9.63
N PHE A 41 -19.04 6.95 9.48
CA PHE A 41 -18.60 6.06 10.55
C PHE A 41 -18.09 6.83 11.77
N ASN A 42 -17.25 7.86 11.57
CA ASN A 42 -16.72 8.66 12.65
C ASN A 42 -17.80 9.50 13.35
N ARG A 43 -18.81 9.96 12.61
CA ARG A 43 -19.98 10.65 13.17
C ARG A 43 -20.76 9.75 14.12
N ASP A 44 -20.96 8.48 13.74
CA ASP A 44 -21.82 7.55 14.47
C ASP A 44 -21.10 6.86 15.64
N PHE A 45 -19.80 6.60 15.54
CA PHE A 45 -19.08 5.76 16.51
C PHE A 45 -18.02 6.46 17.37
N ARG A 46 -17.65 7.74 17.13
CA ARG A 46 -16.84 8.69 17.96
C ARG A 46 -15.59 8.22 18.75
N ALA A 47 -15.25 6.94 18.83
CA ALA A 47 -14.35 6.36 19.85
C ALA A 47 -12.99 5.88 19.31
N PHE A 48 -12.71 6.05 18.01
CA PHE A 48 -11.58 5.38 17.34
C PHE A 48 -10.52 6.30 16.67
N SER A 49 -10.68 7.63 16.63
CA SER A 49 -9.92 8.47 15.68
C SER A 49 -8.41 8.60 15.97
N LEU A 50 -7.99 8.85 17.22
CA LEU A 50 -6.59 9.22 17.49
C LEU A 50 -5.56 8.10 17.23
N LYS A 51 -5.91 6.83 17.50
CA LYS A 51 -5.00 5.70 17.23
C LYS A 51 -4.90 5.43 15.72
N MET A 52 -5.99 5.61 15.00
CA MET A 52 -6.07 5.38 13.56
C MET A 52 -5.29 6.43 12.77
N GLU A 53 -5.40 7.71 13.14
CA GLU A 53 -4.70 8.80 12.46
C GLU A 53 -3.17 8.63 12.56
N ARG A 54 -2.67 8.20 13.73
CA ARG A 54 -1.26 7.90 13.91
C ARG A 54 -0.81 6.75 13.00
N ALA A 55 -1.54 5.64 13.01
CA ALA A 55 -1.22 4.49 12.15
C ALA A 55 -1.23 4.86 10.65
N PHE A 56 -2.21 5.67 10.23
CA PHE A 56 -2.28 6.18 8.86
C PHE A 56 -1.04 7.00 8.47
N VAL A 57 -0.59 7.92 9.33
CA VAL A 57 0.62 8.71 9.08
C VAL A 57 1.87 7.83 9.05
N GLU A 58 1.97 6.86 9.96
CA GLU A 58 3.09 5.91 9.98
C GLU A 58 3.16 5.10 8.68
N MET A 59 2.02 4.55 8.22
CA MET A 59 1.92 3.85 6.92
C MET A 59 2.26 4.77 5.75
N LEU A 60 1.76 6.01 5.77
CA LEU A 60 2.01 6.99 4.71
C LEU A 60 3.52 7.27 4.58
N VAL A 61 4.19 7.55 5.70
CA VAL A 61 5.66 7.74 5.73
C VAL A 61 6.38 6.48 5.23
N GLY A 62 5.99 5.29 5.72
CA GLY A 62 6.56 4.03 5.26
C GLY A 62 6.45 3.82 3.75
N SER A 63 5.28 4.14 3.17
CA SER A 63 5.04 4.05 1.73
C SER A 63 5.87 5.03 0.90
N PHE A 64 6.08 6.26 1.39
CA PHE A 64 6.95 7.23 0.72
C PHE A 64 8.39 6.75 0.71
N VAL A 65 8.89 6.22 1.83
CA VAL A 65 10.26 5.69 1.90
C VAL A 65 10.41 4.46 1.01
N MET A 66 9.44 3.53 1.04
CA MET A 66 9.39 2.38 0.14
C MET A 66 9.46 2.80 -1.32
N GLY A 67 8.65 3.78 -1.72
CA GLY A 67 8.62 4.30 -3.09
C GLY A 67 9.93 4.99 -3.50
N ALA A 68 10.51 5.81 -2.61
CA ALA A 68 11.77 6.50 -2.87
C ALA A 68 12.94 5.51 -3.06
N ILE A 69 12.99 4.48 -2.21
CA ILE A 69 14.03 3.44 -2.30
C ILE A 69 13.82 2.57 -3.54
N ALA A 70 12.58 2.16 -3.84
CA ALA A 70 12.30 1.42 -5.06
C ALA A 70 12.71 2.22 -6.31
N TYR A 71 12.36 3.51 -6.38
CA TYR A 71 12.74 4.37 -7.50
C TYR A 71 14.26 4.53 -7.63
N GLY A 72 14.97 4.77 -6.52
CA GLY A 72 16.43 4.82 -6.53
C GLY A 72 17.07 3.49 -6.98
N MET A 73 16.46 2.37 -6.58
CA MET A 73 16.94 1.03 -6.93
C MET A 73 16.79 0.70 -8.41
N LEU A 74 15.81 1.29 -9.11
CA LEU A 74 15.67 1.15 -10.57
C LEU A 74 16.93 1.66 -11.29
N GLY A 75 17.44 2.83 -10.91
CA GLY A 75 18.65 3.41 -11.51
C GLY A 75 19.93 2.66 -11.15
N VAL A 76 19.97 2.02 -9.98
CA VAL A 76 21.11 1.17 -9.59
C VAL A 76 21.10 -0.16 -10.37
N LEU A 77 19.92 -0.69 -10.73
CA LEU A 77 19.78 -1.92 -11.51
C LEU A 77 19.92 -1.70 -13.03
N GLU A 78 19.72 -0.47 -13.51
CA GLU A 78 19.76 -0.10 -14.94
C GLU A 78 21.04 -0.55 -15.67
N PRO A 79 22.27 -0.43 -15.10
CA PRO A 79 23.48 -0.90 -15.78
C PRO A 79 23.61 -2.42 -15.89
N TYR A 80 22.85 -3.17 -15.08
CA TYR A 80 22.94 -4.62 -14.97
C TYR A 80 21.81 -5.37 -15.67
N ILE A 81 20.68 -4.69 -15.94
CA ILE A 81 19.47 -5.29 -16.49
C ILE A 81 18.99 -4.42 -17.65
N ASP A 82 18.85 -5.02 -18.82
CA ASP A 82 18.40 -4.33 -20.04
C ASP A 82 16.90 -3.96 -19.97
N PRO A 83 16.56 -2.66 -19.84
CA PRO A 83 15.17 -2.22 -19.72
C PRO A 83 14.38 -2.29 -21.05
N GLU A 84 15.05 -2.52 -22.19
CA GLU A 84 14.38 -2.61 -23.50
C GLU A 84 13.67 -3.95 -23.70
N THR A 85 13.97 -4.94 -22.87
CA THR A 85 13.33 -6.26 -22.91
C THR A 85 12.22 -6.37 -21.87
N PHE A 86 11.15 -7.09 -22.21
CA PHE A 86 10.05 -7.37 -21.27
C PHE A 86 10.53 -8.04 -19.97
N ILE A 87 11.41 -9.03 -20.09
CA ILE A 87 11.97 -9.74 -18.93
C ILE A 87 12.88 -8.83 -18.13
N GLY A 88 13.69 -8.00 -18.78
CA GLY A 88 14.56 -7.06 -18.10
C GLY A 88 13.78 -6.02 -17.30
N ILE A 89 12.81 -5.32 -17.91
CA ILE A 89 12.01 -4.32 -17.18
C ILE A 89 11.16 -4.96 -16.07
N PHE A 90 10.68 -6.20 -16.27
CA PHE A 90 9.97 -6.95 -15.23
C PHE A 90 10.89 -7.30 -14.04
N LEU A 91 12.08 -7.84 -14.30
CA LEU A 91 13.05 -8.19 -13.24
C LEU A 91 13.62 -6.96 -12.54
N GLN A 92 13.88 -5.89 -13.28
CA GLN A 92 14.31 -4.61 -12.74
C GLN A 92 13.25 -4.03 -11.79
N GLY A 93 11.98 -4.00 -12.24
CA GLY A 93 10.86 -3.55 -11.42
C GLY A 93 10.60 -4.43 -10.20
N ALA A 94 10.63 -5.75 -10.37
CA ALA A 94 10.43 -6.71 -9.28
C ALA A 94 11.55 -6.64 -8.23
N GLY A 95 12.81 -6.57 -8.68
CA GLY A 95 13.98 -6.43 -7.80
C GLY A 95 13.97 -5.11 -7.04
N ALA A 96 13.76 -3.99 -7.75
CA ALA A 96 13.64 -2.68 -7.14
C ALA A 96 12.47 -2.60 -6.14
N GLY A 97 11.31 -3.14 -6.50
CA GLY A 97 10.13 -3.22 -5.65
C GLY A 97 10.35 -4.06 -4.39
N ALA A 98 11.05 -5.20 -4.50
CA ALA A 98 11.39 -6.05 -3.35
C ALA A 98 12.31 -5.33 -2.36
N VAL A 99 13.35 -4.66 -2.86
CA VAL A 99 14.26 -3.86 -2.01
C VAL A 99 13.52 -2.71 -1.34
N GLY A 100 12.69 -1.98 -2.10
CA GLY A 100 11.85 -0.92 -1.55
C GLY A 100 10.91 -1.43 -0.47
N MET A 101 10.27 -2.59 -0.68
CA MET A 101 9.37 -3.21 0.30
C MET A 101 10.09 -3.56 1.60
N ILE A 102 11.25 -4.22 1.50
CA ILE A 102 12.06 -4.59 2.68
C ILE A 102 12.43 -3.32 3.47
N ALA A 103 12.86 -2.27 2.78
CA ALA A 103 13.23 -1.03 3.43
C ALA A 103 12.03 -0.30 4.06
N GLY A 104 10.88 -0.26 3.38
CA GLY A 104 9.64 0.32 3.92
C GLY A 104 9.14 -0.41 5.16
N VAL A 105 9.14 -1.74 5.12
CA VAL A 105 8.83 -2.57 6.30
C VAL A 105 9.83 -2.29 7.42
N GLY A 106 11.13 -2.22 7.12
CA GLY A 106 12.17 -1.86 8.08
C GLY A 106 11.91 -0.51 8.76
N VAL A 107 11.54 0.51 8.00
CA VAL A 107 11.17 1.84 8.52
C VAL A 107 9.97 1.76 9.45
N LEU A 108 8.92 1.02 9.08
CA LEU A 108 7.74 0.86 9.93
C LEU A 108 8.09 0.13 11.24
N PHE A 109 9.02 -0.83 11.22
CA PHE A 109 9.54 -1.47 12.43
C PHE A 109 10.31 -0.50 13.33
N LEU A 110 11.13 0.37 12.74
CA LEU A 110 11.91 1.40 13.44
C LEU A 110 11.03 2.48 14.07
N ILE A 111 9.98 2.91 13.36
CA ILE A 111 8.97 3.85 13.87
C ILE A 111 8.12 3.22 14.99
N GLY A 112 8.16 1.89 15.12
CA GLY A 112 7.45 1.17 16.17
C GLY A 112 5.96 1.00 15.88
N ASN A 113 5.58 0.97 14.59
CA ASN A 113 4.20 0.76 14.18
C ASN A 113 3.69 -0.59 14.72
N LYS A 114 2.59 -0.56 15.47
CA LYS A 114 2.03 -1.73 16.14
C LYS A 114 1.42 -2.72 15.15
N GLU A 115 0.81 -2.22 14.09
CA GLU A 115 0.08 -3.02 13.10
C GLU A 115 1.04 -3.91 12.32
N ILE A 116 2.19 -3.39 11.88
CA ILE A 116 3.23 -4.21 11.23
C ILE A 116 3.78 -5.29 12.16
N ARG A 117 3.97 -4.97 13.44
CA ARG A 117 4.41 -5.97 14.43
C ARG A 117 3.38 -7.07 14.62
N GLU A 118 2.10 -6.72 14.73
CA GLU A 118 0.99 -7.67 14.82
C GLU A 118 0.86 -8.50 13.54
N LEU A 119 0.99 -7.89 12.35
CA LEU A 119 0.95 -8.59 11.07
C LEU A 119 2.10 -9.59 10.91
N VAL A 120 3.33 -9.20 11.24
CA VAL A 120 4.48 -10.11 11.19
C VAL A 120 4.37 -11.21 12.23
N THR A 121 3.83 -10.90 13.42
CA THR A 121 3.53 -11.89 14.46
C THR A 121 2.47 -12.88 13.97
N ALA A 122 1.40 -12.41 13.34
CA ALA A 122 0.31 -13.23 12.82
C ALA A 122 0.75 -14.11 11.64
N LEU A 123 1.62 -13.58 10.76
CA LEU A 123 2.23 -14.34 9.66
C LEU A 123 3.28 -15.33 10.17
N GLY A 124 4.04 -14.97 11.21
CA GLY A 124 5.13 -15.76 11.77
C GLY A 124 4.70 -16.85 12.76
N MET A 125 3.48 -16.79 13.31
CA MET A 125 3.01 -17.75 14.32
C MET A 125 1.57 -18.20 14.09
N ARG A 126 1.39 -19.19 13.21
CA ARG A 126 0.27 -20.15 13.28
C ARG A 126 0.74 -21.54 13.74
N THR A 127 1.51 -21.59 14.82
CA THR A 127 1.89 -22.84 15.52
C THR A 127 1.44 -22.89 16.99
N GLY A 128 0.56 -21.99 17.44
CA GLY A 128 -0.07 -22.03 18.76
C GLY A 128 -1.56 -22.36 18.68
N VAL A 129 -1.98 -23.49 19.25
CA VAL A 129 -3.40 -23.87 19.40
C VAL A 129 -4.14 -22.76 20.12
N VAL A 130 -5.09 -22.12 19.44
CA VAL A 130 -6.03 -21.21 20.08
C VAL A 130 -6.85 -22.04 21.06
N LYS A 131 -6.63 -21.86 22.37
CA LYS A 131 -7.49 -22.46 23.40
C LYS A 131 -8.93 -22.00 23.14
N PRO A 132 -9.87 -22.90 22.83
CA PRO A 132 -11.25 -22.54 22.64
C PRO A 132 -11.77 -21.87 23.91
N VAL A 133 -12.26 -20.65 23.80
CA VAL A 133 -13.01 -20.00 24.88
C VAL A 133 -14.32 -20.78 24.98
N ALA A 134 -14.48 -21.55 26.06
CA ALA A 134 -15.70 -22.29 26.33
C ALA A 134 -16.87 -21.29 26.48
N PRO A 135 -18.03 -21.55 25.84
CA PRO A 135 -19.21 -20.72 26.07
C PRO A 135 -19.59 -20.83 27.54
N GLU A 136 -19.70 -19.68 28.21
CA GLU A 136 -20.25 -19.58 29.57
C GLU A 136 -21.65 -20.19 29.55
N GLN A 137 -21.82 -21.34 30.22
CA GLN A 137 -23.12 -21.98 30.35
C GLN A 137 -24.04 -21.01 31.07
N ARG A 138 -25.06 -20.51 30.36
CA ARG A 138 -26.22 -19.88 30.98
C ARG A 138 -26.82 -20.89 31.94
N GLU A 139 -26.65 -20.65 33.24
CA GLU A 139 -27.45 -21.30 34.26
C GLU A 139 -28.92 -20.90 34.06
N LEU A 140 -29.78 -21.92 34.05
CA LEU A 140 -31.23 -21.85 33.88
C LEU A 140 -31.91 -21.26 35.11
#